data_AF-A0A3B8LRL4-F1
#
_entry.id   AF-A0A3B8LRL4-F1
#
_cell.length_a   1.000
_cell.length_b   1.000
_cell.length_c   1.000
_cell.angle_alpha   90.00
_cell.angle_beta   90.00
_cell.angle_gamma   90.00
#
_symmetry.space_group_name_H-M   'P 1'
#
loop_
_entity.id
_entity.type
_entity.pdbx_description
1 polymer ?
#
loop_
_entity_poly.entity_id
_entity_poly.type
_entity_poly.pdbx_seq_one_letter_code
_entity_poly.pdbx_strand_id
1 'polypeptide(L)'
;MLHMRRQLIRLSLFILLFAMPTFATGSTATTTKQTPHFRFQYPHKWSGIAMYLLKRAEKDLQDIEGLMGYKLKGTLEVRLATGGKTYAEIQPGRWNPHAWVAGLAYPRKGLMTIKIRAIDGPAGIHQTFRHELSHLLLARAASYRTMPLWFVEGVAMIQSDDIGGFDRYTMLSQAHLTGVLPHPESLQTSFPTSGNAVQVAYATSTAFLMFLQKNNPSLIKHILQRIRKGETFMKSLTGEYGFVWKEIMRQWKDHLDHHYSWIPLLSSSSFLWLIAAFFFVFVYLRVRRRKKEQMATLEDELTPTKETFTPYIPTSPQHPNGESIFDEDRSTKNVTGSS
;
A
#
# COMPACT_ATOMS: atom_id res chain seq x y z
N MET A 1 -34.92 -102.99 -16.96
CA MET A 1 -34.15 -102.30 -15.90
C MET A 1 -34.38 -100.80 -16.01
N LEU A 2 -34.84 -100.20 -14.91
CA LEU A 2 -34.71 -98.80 -14.47
C LEU A 2 -34.66 -97.63 -15.49
N HIS A 3 -35.71 -96.79 -15.42
CA HIS A 3 -35.67 -95.33 -15.13
C HIS A 3 -34.56 -94.44 -15.70
N MET A 4 -34.94 -93.33 -16.36
CA MET A 4 -34.49 -91.94 -16.06
C MET A 4 -35.19 -90.93 -17.00
N ARG A 5 -36.01 -89.96 -16.52
CA ARG A 5 -35.67 -88.60 -16.00
C ARG A 5 -35.14 -87.68 -17.12
N ARG A 6 -35.58 -86.43 -17.40
CA ARG A 6 -36.12 -85.26 -16.64
C ARG A 6 -36.82 -84.32 -17.66
N GLN A 7 -38.03 -83.79 -17.45
CA GLN A 7 -38.42 -82.58 -16.68
C GLN A 7 -37.79 -81.22 -17.08
N LEU A 8 -38.64 -80.39 -17.71
CA LEU A 8 -38.92 -78.95 -17.49
C LEU A 8 -38.01 -78.14 -16.55
N ILE A 9 -37.49 -77.01 -17.03
CA ILE A 9 -37.38 -75.77 -16.24
C ILE A 9 -37.72 -74.56 -17.12
N ARG A 10 -38.86 -73.93 -16.84
CA ARG A 10 -39.17 -72.53 -17.17
C ARG A 10 -38.30 -71.66 -16.27
N LEU A 11 -37.51 -70.75 -16.83
CA LEU A 11 -36.80 -69.75 -16.03
C LEU A 11 -37.54 -68.41 -16.12
N SER A 12 -38.43 -68.19 -15.15
CA SER A 12 -38.79 -66.85 -14.69
C SER A 12 -37.62 -66.31 -13.87
N LEU A 13 -37.09 -65.10 -14.13
CA LEU A 13 -36.55 -64.25 -13.05
C LEU A 13 -36.21 -62.81 -13.50
N PHE A 14 -36.93 -61.87 -12.86
CA PHE A 14 -36.49 -60.57 -12.35
C PHE A 14 -35.92 -59.52 -13.32
N ILE A 15 -36.83 -58.66 -13.81
CA ILE A 15 -36.49 -57.26 -14.09
C ILE A 15 -36.27 -56.58 -12.74
N LEU A 16 -35.00 -56.44 -12.35
CA LEU A 16 -34.59 -55.59 -11.24
C LEU A 16 -34.81 -54.14 -11.69
N LEU A 17 -35.89 -53.52 -11.21
CA LEU A 17 -36.12 -52.08 -11.32
C LEU A 17 -35.03 -51.39 -10.49
N PHE A 18 -33.86 -51.13 -11.09
CA PHE A 18 -32.92 -50.19 -10.52
C PHE A 18 -33.60 -48.82 -10.57
N ALA A 19 -34.18 -48.42 -9.45
CA ALA A 19 -34.48 -47.03 -9.17
C ALA A 19 -33.13 -46.29 -9.23
N MET A 20 -32.79 -45.80 -10.43
CA MET A 20 -31.72 -44.83 -10.60
C MET A 20 -32.06 -43.69 -9.66
N PRO A 21 -31.18 -43.33 -8.71
CA PRO A 21 -31.38 -42.11 -7.95
C PRO A 21 -31.44 -40.99 -8.98
N THR A 22 -32.62 -40.37 -9.10
CA THR A 22 -32.74 -39.07 -9.72
C THR A 22 -31.80 -38.17 -8.94
N PHE A 23 -30.60 -37.95 -9.47
CA PHE A 23 -29.79 -36.82 -9.07
C PHE A 23 -30.65 -35.60 -9.40
N ALA A 24 -31.40 -35.14 -8.40
CA ALA A 24 -31.95 -33.83 -8.40
C ALA A 24 -30.78 -32.90 -8.69
N THR A 25 -30.72 -32.38 -9.91
CA THR A 25 -29.91 -31.23 -10.25
C THR A 25 -30.22 -30.21 -9.17
N GLY A 26 -29.30 -30.03 -8.24
CA GLY A 26 -29.46 -29.14 -7.10
C GLY A 26 -29.59 -27.73 -7.64
N SER A 27 -30.82 -27.33 -7.98
CA SER A 27 -31.20 -25.94 -8.09
C SER A 27 -30.92 -25.37 -6.72
N THR A 28 -29.77 -24.73 -6.56
CA THR A 28 -29.39 -24.10 -5.31
C THR A 28 -30.48 -23.09 -4.98
N ALA A 29 -31.32 -23.41 -4.00
CA ALA A 29 -32.45 -22.58 -3.63
C ALA A 29 -31.97 -21.14 -3.45
N THR A 30 -32.43 -20.25 -4.35
CA THR A 30 -32.08 -18.84 -4.30
C THR A 30 -33.00 -18.16 -3.31
N THR A 31 -32.41 -17.44 -2.36
CA THR A 31 -33.13 -16.66 -1.37
C THR A 31 -33.21 -15.22 -1.83
N THR A 32 -34.37 -14.58 -1.64
CA THR A 32 -34.57 -13.15 -1.87
C THR A 32 -34.85 -12.44 -0.55
N LYS A 33 -34.18 -11.30 -0.32
CA LYS A 33 -34.43 -10.40 0.81
C LYS A 33 -34.43 -8.95 0.33
N GLN A 34 -35.13 -8.09 1.05
CA GLN A 34 -35.30 -6.70 0.67
C GLN A 34 -35.05 -5.76 1.86
N THR A 35 -34.58 -4.57 1.53
CA THR A 35 -34.53 -3.37 2.37
C THR A 35 -35.29 -2.26 1.63
N PRO A 36 -35.46 -1.05 2.21
CA PRO A 36 -36.10 0.06 1.52
C PRO A 36 -35.56 0.35 0.11
N HIS A 37 -34.23 0.27 -0.08
CA HIS A 37 -33.58 0.61 -1.35
C HIS A 37 -32.95 -0.57 -2.09
N PHE A 38 -32.97 -1.78 -1.52
CA PHE A 38 -32.27 -2.92 -2.13
C PHE A 38 -33.13 -4.19 -2.19
N ARG A 39 -32.97 -4.96 -3.26
CA ARG A 39 -33.44 -6.34 -3.40
C ARG A 39 -32.25 -7.26 -3.64
N PHE A 40 -31.93 -8.06 -2.65
CA PHE A 40 -30.85 -9.04 -2.68
C PHE A 40 -31.37 -10.41 -3.14
N GLN A 41 -30.68 -11.01 -4.10
CA GLN A 41 -30.86 -12.40 -4.55
C GLN A 41 -29.54 -13.15 -4.36
N TYR A 42 -29.57 -14.29 -3.67
CA TYR A 42 -28.35 -15.02 -3.33
C TYR A 42 -28.62 -16.51 -3.05
N PRO A 43 -27.67 -17.43 -3.27
CA PRO A 43 -27.83 -18.83 -2.89
C PRO A 43 -27.95 -18.98 -1.37
N HIS A 44 -28.89 -19.81 -0.90
CA HIS A 44 -29.18 -19.96 0.54
C HIS A 44 -27.95 -20.25 1.41
N LYS A 45 -26.98 -21.04 0.89
CA LYS A 45 -25.69 -21.34 1.53
C LYS A 45 -24.91 -20.09 1.96
N TRP A 46 -25.08 -18.97 1.28
CA TRP A 46 -24.37 -17.71 1.53
C TRP A 46 -25.18 -16.69 2.33
N SER A 47 -26.21 -17.15 3.07
CA SER A 47 -27.04 -16.29 3.91
C SER A 47 -26.24 -15.45 4.90
N GLY A 48 -25.14 -15.96 5.46
CA GLY A 48 -24.27 -15.20 6.36
C GLY A 48 -23.67 -13.94 5.71
N ILE A 49 -23.11 -14.08 4.50
CA ILE A 49 -22.56 -12.94 3.73
C ILE A 49 -23.67 -11.98 3.31
N ALA A 50 -24.80 -12.51 2.82
CA ALA A 50 -25.93 -11.67 2.41
C ALA A 50 -26.50 -10.87 3.60
N MET A 51 -26.65 -11.48 4.77
CA MET A 51 -27.08 -10.79 5.99
C MET A 51 -26.06 -9.74 6.45
N TYR A 52 -24.76 -10.02 6.28
CA TYR A 52 -23.73 -9.03 6.55
C TYR A 52 -23.95 -7.78 5.69
N LEU A 53 -24.10 -7.93 4.36
CA LEU A 53 -24.36 -6.80 3.46
C LEU A 53 -25.67 -6.09 3.78
N LEU A 54 -26.76 -6.82 3.94
CA LEU A 54 -28.10 -6.26 4.22
C LEU A 54 -28.12 -5.35 5.45
N LYS A 55 -27.37 -5.71 6.50
CA LYS A 55 -27.27 -4.90 7.72
C LYS A 55 -26.52 -3.57 7.54
N ARG A 56 -25.75 -3.39 6.45
CA ARG A 56 -24.97 -2.18 6.18
C ARG A 56 -25.46 -1.41 4.95
N ALA A 57 -26.15 -2.07 4.01
CA ALA A 57 -26.51 -1.53 2.71
C ALA A 57 -27.18 -0.15 2.75
N GLU A 58 -28.12 0.09 3.66
CA GLU A 58 -28.81 1.38 3.79
C GLU A 58 -27.88 2.49 4.30
N LYS A 59 -26.97 2.17 5.23
CA LYS A 59 -25.96 3.11 5.73
C LYS A 59 -24.92 3.41 4.66
N ASP A 60 -24.46 2.38 3.95
CA ASP A 60 -23.52 2.52 2.83
C ASP A 60 -24.11 3.42 1.73
N LEU A 61 -25.40 3.23 1.42
CA LEU A 61 -26.12 4.10 0.49
C LEU A 61 -26.08 5.55 0.96
N GLN A 62 -26.48 5.81 2.22
CA GLN A 62 -26.49 7.17 2.77
C GLN A 62 -25.12 7.86 2.72
N ASP A 63 -24.05 7.12 3.00
CA ASP A 63 -22.67 7.63 2.96
C ASP A 63 -22.28 8.04 1.53
N ILE A 64 -22.55 7.15 0.58
CA ILE A 64 -22.25 7.36 -0.84
C ILE A 64 -23.09 8.51 -1.42
N GLU A 65 -24.37 8.58 -1.07
CA GLU A 65 -25.26 9.69 -1.42
C GLU A 65 -24.74 11.04 -0.92
N GLY A 66 -24.20 11.07 0.31
CA GLY A 66 -23.60 12.25 0.92
C GLY A 66 -22.42 12.77 0.11
N LEU A 67 -21.49 11.89 -0.25
CA LEU A 67 -20.31 12.24 -1.05
C LEU A 67 -20.69 12.75 -2.46
N MET A 68 -21.65 12.11 -3.10
CA MET A 68 -22.08 12.46 -4.46
C MET A 68 -23.06 13.64 -4.53
N GLY A 69 -23.69 13.98 -3.40
CA GLY A 69 -24.78 14.97 -3.35
C GLY A 69 -25.99 14.55 -4.20
N TYR A 70 -26.26 13.25 -4.27
CA TYR A 70 -27.36 12.66 -5.04
C TYR A 70 -28.14 11.71 -4.15
N LYS A 71 -29.48 11.80 -4.19
CA LYS A 71 -30.37 10.87 -3.49
C LYS A 71 -30.95 9.86 -4.48
N LEU A 72 -30.79 8.59 -4.18
CA LEU A 72 -31.34 7.49 -4.96
C LEU A 72 -32.86 7.60 -4.96
N LYS A 73 -33.47 7.27 -6.11
CA LYS A 73 -34.90 7.09 -6.25
C LYS A 73 -35.16 5.65 -6.67
N GLY A 74 -36.10 4.99 -6.00
CA GLY A 74 -36.44 3.59 -6.25
C GLY A 74 -35.47 2.61 -5.60
N THR A 75 -35.45 1.39 -6.12
CA THR A 75 -34.67 0.28 -5.55
C THR A 75 -33.58 -0.20 -6.50
N LEU A 76 -32.53 -0.78 -5.93
CA LEU A 76 -31.43 -1.45 -6.63
C LEU A 76 -31.52 -2.95 -6.44
N GLU A 77 -31.12 -3.69 -7.46
CA GLU A 77 -31.01 -5.14 -7.40
C GLU A 77 -29.56 -5.55 -7.15
N VAL A 78 -29.36 -6.50 -6.23
CA VAL A 78 -28.06 -7.06 -5.88
C VAL A 78 -28.15 -8.56 -6.05
N ARG A 79 -27.36 -9.12 -6.98
CA ARG A 79 -27.29 -10.57 -7.19
C ARG A 79 -25.94 -11.08 -6.75
N LEU A 80 -25.94 -12.09 -5.88
CA LEU A 80 -24.72 -12.75 -5.44
C LEU A 80 -24.67 -14.16 -6.04
N ALA A 81 -23.51 -14.58 -6.53
CA ALA A 81 -23.28 -15.97 -6.95
C ALA A 81 -21.82 -16.36 -6.78
N THR A 82 -21.55 -17.65 -6.64
CA THR A 82 -20.19 -18.18 -6.75
C THR A 82 -19.64 -18.00 -8.15
N GLY A 83 -18.32 -17.95 -8.29
CA GLY A 83 -17.64 -17.81 -9.59
C GLY A 83 -17.95 -18.92 -10.61
N GLY A 84 -17.44 -18.76 -11.83
CA GLY A 84 -17.67 -19.71 -12.92
C GLY A 84 -19.09 -19.58 -13.51
N LYS A 85 -19.68 -20.72 -13.92
CA LYS A 85 -20.97 -20.77 -14.63
C LYS A 85 -22.11 -20.08 -13.86
N THR A 86 -22.16 -20.26 -12.54
CA THR A 86 -23.18 -19.63 -11.68
C THR A 86 -23.11 -18.12 -11.70
N TYR A 87 -21.90 -17.53 -11.81
CA TYR A 87 -21.76 -16.07 -11.90
C TYR A 87 -22.16 -15.54 -13.28
N ALA A 88 -21.90 -16.30 -14.34
CA ALA A 88 -22.36 -15.95 -15.69
C ALA A 88 -23.90 -15.98 -15.81
N GLU A 89 -24.56 -16.95 -15.16
CA GLU A 89 -26.02 -17.13 -15.20
C GLU A 89 -26.80 -15.99 -14.53
N ILE A 90 -26.23 -15.33 -13.51
CA ILE A 90 -26.89 -14.20 -12.84
C ILE A 90 -26.77 -12.87 -13.59
N GLN A 91 -25.94 -12.81 -14.63
CA GLN A 91 -25.79 -11.60 -15.44
C GLN A 91 -27.07 -11.33 -16.23
N PRO A 92 -27.43 -10.06 -16.47
CA PRO A 92 -28.68 -9.70 -17.16
C PRO A 92 -28.62 -9.92 -18.69
N GLY A 93 -27.66 -10.70 -19.18
CA GLY A 93 -27.41 -11.01 -20.59
C GLY A 93 -26.48 -12.21 -20.71
N ARG A 94 -26.44 -12.85 -21.89
CA ARG A 94 -25.61 -14.05 -22.13
C ARG A 94 -24.18 -13.66 -22.44
N TRP A 95 -23.34 -13.58 -21.42
CA TRP A 95 -21.89 -13.43 -21.56
C TRP A 95 -21.18 -13.97 -20.32
N ASN A 96 -19.87 -14.23 -20.45
CA ASN A 96 -19.07 -14.76 -19.35
C ASN A 96 -18.03 -13.71 -18.92
N PRO A 97 -18.19 -13.08 -17.74
CA PRO A 97 -17.18 -12.19 -17.19
C PRO A 97 -15.83 -12.88 -17.01
N HIS A 98 -14.73 -12.14 -17.18
CA HIS A 98 -13.40 -12.67 -16.92
C HIS A 98 -13.25 -13.12 -15.46
N ALA A 99 -12.43 -14.15 -15.23
CA ALA A 99 -12.29 -14.76 -13.91
C ALA A 99 -11.80 -13.80 -12.82
N TRP A 100 -11.11 -12.71 -13.17
CA TRP A 100 -10.62 -11.71 -12.23
C TRP A 100 -11.69 -10.70 -11.77
N VAL A 101 -12.82 -10.59 -12.47
CA VAL A 101 -13.91 -9.63 -12.17
C VAL A 101 -14.59 -9.99 -10.84
N ALA A 102 -14.47 -9.15 -9.82
CA ALA A 102 -15.09 -9.38 -8.51
C ALA A 102 -16.57 -8.97 -8.45
N GLY A 103 -16.95 -7.94 -9.21
CA GLY A 103 -18.31 -7.43 -9.31
C GLY A 103 -18.54 -6.72 -10.64
N LEU A 104 -19.80 -6.46 -10.95
CA LEU A 104 -20.22 -5.70 -12.12
C LEU A 104 -21.45 -4.85 -11.78
N ALA A 105 -21.40 -3.58 -12.20
CA ALA A 105 -22.52 -2.66 -12.13
C ALA A 105 -23.18 -2.49 -13.50
N TYR A 106 -24.51 -2.48 -13.52
CA TYR A 106 -25.35 -2.19 -14.67
C TYR A 106 -26.22 -0.96 -14.38
N PRO A 107 -25.69 0.27 -14.50
CA PRO A 107 -26.37 1.49 -14.05
C PRO A 107 -27.79 1.67 -14.57
N ARG A 108 -28.01 1.48 -15.88
CA ARG A 108 -29.34 1.65 -16.51
C ARG A 108 -30.36 0.61 -16.06
N LYS A 109 -29.91 -0.54 -15.58
CA LYS A 109 -30.77 -1.60 -15.02
C LYS A 109 -30.96 -1.46 -13.52
N GLY A 110 -30.19 -0.60 -12.85
CA GLY A 110 -30.16 -0.51 -11.40
C GLY A 110 -29.73 -1.80 -10.72
N LEU A 111 -28.86 -2.57 -11.37
CA LEU A 111 -28.46 -3.91 -10.95
C LEU A 111 -26.95 -3.94 -10.72
N MET A 112 -26.51 -4.59 -9.65
CA MET A 112 -25.14 -5.07 -9.50
C MET A 112 -25.10 -6.59 -9.33
N THR A 113 -24.04 -7.21 -9.81
CA THR A 113 -23.76 -8.63 -9.59
C THR A 113 -22.41 -8.77 -8.89
N ILE A 114 -22.36 -9.52 -7.80
CA ILE A 114 -21.13 -9.69 -7.00
C ILE A 114 -20.77 -11.17 -6.95
N LYS A 115 -19.51 -11.45 -7.26
CA LYS A 115 -18.96 -12.79 -7.25
C LYS A 115 -18.49 -13.12 -5.84
N ILE A 116 -19.07 -14.15 -5.24
CA ILE A 116 -18.66 -14.64 -3.93
C ILE A 116 -17.43 -15.52 -4.09
N ARG A 117 -16.31 -15.11 -3.48
CA ARG A 117 -15.17 -15.99 -3.21
C ARG A 117 -15.00 -16.11 -1.71
N ALA A 118 -14.93 -17.34 -1.20
CA ALA A 118 -14.82 -17.58 0.24
C ALA A 118 -13.61 -16.88 0.87
N ILE A 119 -12.51 -16.79 0.11
CA ILE A 119 -11.25 -16.16 0.53
C ILE A 119 -11.37 -14.65 0.79
N ASP A 120 -12.35 -13.97 0.19
CA ASP A 120 -12.55 -12.52 0.38
C ASP A 120 -13.19 -12.21 1.76
N GLY A 121 -13.85 -13.20 2.37
CA GLY A 121 -14.63 -13.02 3.59
C GLY A 121 -15.77 -11.99 3.47
N PRO A 122 -16.50 -11.72 4.56
CA PRO A 122 -17.59 -10.73 4.53
C PRO A 122 -17.12 -9.30 4.23
N ALA A 123 -15.92 -8.92 4.71
CA ALA A 123 -15.37 -7.58 4.51
C ALA A 123 -14.97 -7.33 3.06
N GLY A 124 -14.25 -8.25 2.39
CA GLY A 124 -13.86 -8.05 0.98
C GLY A 124 -15.07 -8.03 0.03
N ILE A 125 -16.10 -8.84 0.31
CA ILE A 125 -17.36 -8.79 -0.43
C ILE A 125 -18.12 -7.48 -0.17
N HIS A 126 -18.04 -6.93 1.04
CA HIS A 126 -18.61 -5.61 1.37
C HIS A 126 -17.89 -4.46 0.68
N GLN A 127 -16.56 -4.50 0.58
CA GLN A 127 -15.78 -3.55 -0.22
C GLN A 127 -16.22 -3.59 -1.69
N THR A 128 -16.37 -4.80 -2.25
CA THR A 128 -16.88 -4.98 -3.63
C THR A 128 -18.31 -4.42 -3.77
N PHE A 129 -19.19 -4.68 -2.81
CA PHE A 129 -20.54 -4.11 -2.80
C PHE A 129 -20.52 -2.57 -2.83
N ARG A 130 -19.71 -1.93 -2.00
CA ARG A 130 -19.58 -0.46 -1.98
C ARG A 130 -19.01 0.09 -3.28
N HIS A 131 -18.04 -0.60 -3.87
CA HIS A 131 -17.48 -0.27 -5.18
C HIS A 131 -18.56 -0.29 -6.27
N GLU A 132 -19.31 -1.39 -6.40
CA GLU A 132 -20.38 -1.49 -7.39
C GLU A 132 -21.54 -0.51 -7.13
N LEU A 133 -21.86 -0.26 -5.86
CA LEU A 133 -22.84 0.75 -5.46
C LEU A 133 -22.42 2.14 -5.92
N SER A 134 -21.13 2.46 -5.80
CA SER A 134 -20.55 3.69 -6.31
C SER A 134 -20.84 3.87 -7.79
N HIS A 135 -20.53 2.88 -8.64
CA HIS A 135 -20.80 2.98 -10.07
C HIS A 135 -22.29 3.23 -10.38
N LEU A 136 -23.20 2.54 -9.67
CA LEU A 136 -24.64 2.71 -9.86
C LEU A 136 -25.13 4.11 -9.47
N LEU A 137 -24.61 4.70 -8.40
CA LEU A 137 -25.00 6.04 -7.97
C LEU A 137 -24.32 7.12 -8.80
N LEU A 138 -23.03 6.95 -9.12
CA LEU A 138 -22.25 7.92 -9.88
C LEU A 138 -22.85 8.15 -11.27
N ALA A 139 -23.21 7.06 -11.96
CA ALA A 139 -23.88 7.14 -13.24
C ALA A 139 -25.22 7.90 -13.15
N ARG A 140 -26.01 7.70 -12.08
CA ARG A 140 -27.27 8.44 -11.90
C ARG A 140 -27.06 9.90 -11.51
N ALA A 141 -26.09 10.18 -10.66
CA ALA A 141 -25.73 11.53 -10.22
C ALA A 141 -25.28 12.39 -11.41
N ALA A 142 -24.56 11.79 -12.36
CA ALA A 142 -24.16 12.42 -13.62
C ALA A 142 -25.23 12.38 -14.72
N SER A 143 -26.46 11.90 -14.43
CA SER A 143 -27.52 11.69 -15.43
C SER A 143 -27.06 10.87 -16.65
N TYR A 144 -26.27 9.84 -16.40
CA TYR A 144 -25.69 8.90 -17.37
C TYR A 144 -24.81 9.57 -18.43
N ARG A 145 -24.29 10.77 -18.16
CA ARG A 145 -23.31 11.43 -19.02
C ARG A 145 -21.93 10.80 -18.83
N THR A 146 -21.12 10.88 -19.89
CA THR A 146 -19.77 10.32 -19.92
C THR A 146 -18.85 11.06 -18.97
N MET A 147 -18.03 10.31 -18.26
CA MET A 147 -16.97 10.81 -17.39
C MET A 147 -15.70 10.00 -17.69
N PRO A 148 -14.50 10.56 -17.45
CA PRO A 148 -13.26 9.80 -17.57
C PRO A 148 -13.26 8.58 -16.66
N LEU A 149 -12.72 7.45 -17.14
CA LEU A 149 -12.67 6.21 -16.35
C LEU A 149 -11.87 6.40 -15.06
N TRP A 150 -10.74 7.10 -15.09
CA TRP A 150 -9.96 7.39 -13.87
C TRP A 150 -10.81 8.08 -12.79
N PHE A 151 -11.78 8.93 -13.18
CA PHE A 151 -12.65 9.58 -12.21
C PHE A 151 -13.67 8.59 -11.65
N VAL A 152 -14.29 7.79 -12.53
CA VAL A 152 -15.28 6.77 -12.14
C VAL A 152 -14.68 5.76 -11.18
N GLU A 153 -13.51 5.22 -11.53
CA GLU A 153 -12.80 4.22 -10.72
C GLU A 153 -12.21 4.84 -9.45
N GLY A 154 -11.64 6.04 -9.53
CA GLY A 154 -11.13 6.75 -8.35
C GLY A 154 -12.22 6.99 -7.30
N VAL A 155 -13.43 7.41 -7.71
CA VAL A 155 -14.56 7.59 -6.79
C VAL A 155 -14.98 6.25 -6.19
N ALA A 156 -15.06 5.18 -6.99
CA ALA A 156 -15.44 3.86 -6.52
C ALA A 156 -14.44 3.28 -5.51
N MET A 157 -13.14 3.51 -5.73
CA MET A 157 -12.07 3.08 -4.82
C MET A 157 -12.03 3.87 -3.52
N ILE A 158 -12.27 5.19 -3.54
CA ILE A 158 -12.40 5.99 -2.31
C ILE A 158 -13.60 5.50 -1.48
N GLN A 159 -14.71 5.17 -2.15
CA GLN A 159 -15.93 4.75 -1.46
C GLN A 159 -15.89 3.30 -0.98
N SER A 160 -15.08 2.42 -1.56
CA SER A 160 -15.02 1.03 -1.16
C SER A 160 -14.37 0.80 0.22
N ASP A 161 -13.97 1.86 0.94
CA ASP A 161 -13.27 1.81 2.22
C ASP A 161 -12.10 0.81 2.19
N ASP A 162 -11.36 0.82 1.08
CA ASP A 162 -10.20 -0.05 0.92
C ASP A 162 -9.08 0.44 1.85
N ILE A 163 -8.83 -0.35 2.91
CA ILE A 163 -7.86 -0.11 4.00
C ILE A 163 -6.41 -0.18 3.49
N GLY A 164 -6.18 -0.59 2.24
CA GLY A 164 -4.84 -0.72 1.61
C GLY A 164 -4.08 0.59 1.37
N GLY A 165 -4.27 1.65 2.16
CA GLY A 165 -3.62 2.95 1.96
C GLY A 165 -2.09 2.90 1.92
N PHE A 166 -1.47 2.10 2.81
CA PHE A 166 -0.02 1.90 2.83
C PHE A 166 0.45 1.11 1.60
N ASP A 167 -0.23 0.02 1.26
CA ASP A 167 0.10 -0.82 0.10
C ASP A 167 -0.08 -0.07 -1.23
N ARG A 168 -1.09 0.80 -1.34
CA ARG A 168 -1.27 1.68 -2.51
C ARG A 168 -0.16 2.71 -2.61
N TYR A 169 0.24 3.30 -1.48
CA TYR A 169 1.31 4.29 -1.48
C TYR A 169 2.67 3.70 -1.89
N THR A 170 3.01 2.51 -1.40
CA THR A 170 4.23 1.79 -1.82
C THR A 170 4.16 1.39 -3.29
N MET A 171 3.02 0.87 -3.75
CA MET A 171 2.77 0.55 -5.17
C MET A 171 2.94 1.76 -6.09
N LEU A 172 2.37 2.92 -5.71
CA LEU A 172 2.50 4.16 -6.48
C LEU A 172 3.93 4.68 -6.49
N SER A 173 4.62 4.61 -5.34
CA SER A 173 6.04 5.02 -5.24
C SER A 173 6.91 4.17 -6.15
N GLN A 174 6.74 2.85 -6.13
CA GLN A 174 7.45 1.95 -7.01
C GLN A 174 7.13 2.21 -8.49
N ALA A 175 5.85 2.39 -8.83
CA ALA A 175 5.42 2.63 -10.20
C ALA A 175 5.96 3.96 -10.75
N HIS A 176 5.98 5.02 -9.93
CA HIS A 176 6.54 6.33 -10.27
C HIS A 176 8.04 6.22 -10.57
N LEU A 177 8.80 5.61 -9.67
CA LEU A 177 10.25 5.48 -9.85
C LEU A 177 10.66 4.59 -11.03
N THR A 178 9.89 3.54 -11.31
CA THR A 178 10.17 2.63 -12.43
C THR A 178 9.61 3.13 -13.77
N GLY A 179 8.97 4.30 -13.79
CA GLY A 179 8.43 4.91 -15.00
C GLY A 179 7.22 4.17 -15.59
N VAL A 180 6.55 3.32 -14.81
CA VAL A 180 5.38 2.54 -15.24
C VAL A 180 4.06 3.10 -14.71
N LEU A 181 4.10 4.23 -14.00
CA LEU A 181 2.90 4.92 -13.53
C LEU A 181 2.10 5.46 -14.73
N PRO A 182 0.84 5.02 -14.93
CA PRO A 182 0.04 5.48 -16.04
C PRO A 182 -0.30 6.97 -15.91
N HIS A 183 -0.37 7.67 -17.04
CA HIS A 183 -0.81 9.05 -17.04
C HIS A 183 -2.36 9.10 -16.90
N PRO A 184 -2.94 10.00 -16.09
CA PRO A 184 -4.40 10.17 -16.00
C PRO A 184 -5.10 10.35 -17.35
N GLU A 185 -4.43 10.95 -18.33
CA GLU A 185 -4.95 11.08 -19.70
C GLU A 185 -5.14 9.74 -20.41
N SER A 186 -4.22 8.79 -20.27
CA SER A 186 -4.40 7.44 -20.85
C SER A 186 -5.51 6.65 -20.15
N LEU A 187 -5.83 7.01 -18.91
CA LEU A 187 -6.90 6.41 -18.12
C LEU A 187 -8.26 7.10 -18.31
N GLN A 188 -8.40 8.01 -19.28
CA GLN A 188 -9.72 8.59 -19.58
C GLN A 188 -10.65 7.59 -20.27
N THR A 189 -10.12 6.76 -21.17
CA THR A 189 -10.92 5.92 -22.06
C THR A 189 -10.68 4.42 -21.89
N SER A 190 -9.57 4.01 -21.30
CA SER A 190 -9.21 2.60 -21.13
C SER A 190 -8.41 2.34 -19.88
N PHE A 191 -8.59 1.15 -19.31
CA PHE A 191 -7.75 0.61 -18.25
C PHE A 191 -6.95 -0.60 -18.78
N PRO A 192 -5.79 -0.91 -18.19
CA PRO A 192 -5.08 -2.15 -18.49
C PRO A 192 -5.99 -3.38 -18.25
N THR A 193 -5.72 -4.48 -18.96
CA THR A 193 -6.61 -5.65 -18.97
C THR A 193 -6.15 -6.81 -18.07
N SER A 194 -4.98 -6.72 -17.43
CA SER A 194 -4.50 -7.81 -16.56
C SER A 194 -3.45 -7.40 -15.52
N GLY A 195 -3.50 -8.10 -14.38
CA GLY A 195 -2.41 -8.17 -13.40
C GLY A 195 -2.19 -6.89 -12.60
N ASN A 196 -0.93 -6.67 -12.22
CA ASN A 196 -0.53 -5.55 -11.38
C ASN A 196 -0.81 -4.18 -12.03
N ALA A 197 -0.79 -4.09 -13.36
CA ALA A 197 -1.04 -2.84 -14.09
C ALA A 197 -2.44 -2.27 -13.82
N VAL A 198 -3.45 -3.13 -13.64
CA VAL A 198 -4.82 -2.69 -13.28
C VAL A 198 -4.84 -2.08 -11.88
N GLN A 199 -4.15 -2.71 -10.93
CA GLN A 199 -4.06 -2.22 -9.56
C GLN A 199 -3.32 -0.88 -9.50
N VAL A 200 -2.24 -0.72 -10.28
CA VAL A 200 -1.55 0.57 -10.42
C VAL A 200 -2.47 1.62 -11.05
N ALA A 201 -3.29 1.29 -12.04
CA ALA A 201 -4.25 2.22 -12.64
C ALA A 201 -5.34 2.65 -11.63
N TYR A 202 -5.85 1.73 -10.81
CA TYR A 202 -6.77 2.06 -9.71
C TYR A 202 -6.11 2.93 -8.65
N ALA A 203 -4.90 2.58 -8.23
CA ALA A 203 -4.14 3.37 -7.27
C ALA A 203 -3.87 4.79 -7.81
N THR A 204 -3.50 4.91 -9.08
CA THR A 204 -3.23 6.20 -9.74
C THR A 204 -4.49 7.06 -9.79
N SER A 205 -5.61 6.46 -10.20
CA SER A 205 -6.91 7.12 -10.29
C SER A 205 -7.38 7.63 -8.92
N THR A 206 -7.20 6.82 -7.89
CA THR A 206 -7.52 7.16 -6.49
C THR A 206 -6.63 8.29 -6.00
N ALA A 207 -5.32 8.18 -6.15
CA ALA A 207 -4.37 9.19 -5.69
C ALA A 207 -4.53 10.52 -6.41
N PHE A 208 -4.79 10.49 -7.72
CA PHE A 208 -5.06 11.70 -8.49
C PHE A 208 -6.36 12.37 -8.03
N LEU A 209 -7.43 11.61 -7.79
CA LEU A 209 -8.67 12.17 -7.26
C LEU A 209 -8.48 12.75 -5.85
N MET A 210 -7.73 12.07 -4.98
CA MET A 210 -7.40 12.59 -3.65
C MET A 210 -6.57 13.88 -3.72
N PHE A 211 -5.62 13.96 -4.66
CA PHE A 211 -4.86 15.17 -4.93
C PHE A 211 -5.80 16.33 -5.34
N LEU A 212 -6.76 16.08 -6.23
CA LEU A 212 -7.73 17.09 -6.64
C LEU A 212 -8.63 17.54 -5.48
N GLN A 213 -9.02 16.62 -4.60
CA GLN A 213 -9.90 16.91 -3.45
C GLN A 213 -9.20 17.59 -2.27
N LYS A 214 -7.85 17.60 -2.24
CA LYS A 214 -7.06 18.06 -1.08
C LYS A 214 -7.51 19.42 -0.53
N ASN A 215 -7.82 20.37 -1.42
CA ASN A 215 -8.26 21.72 -1.06
C ASN A 215 -9.76 21.97 -1.35
N ASN A 216 -10.46 20.99 -1.90
CA ASN A 216 -11.89 21.07 -2.20
C ASN A 216 -12.57 19.72 -1.93
N PRO A 217 -12.96 19.43 -0.67
CA PRO A 217 -13.63 18.19 -0.32
C PRO A 217 -14.96 17.97 -1.08
N SER A 218 -15.62 19.06 -1.49
CA SER A 218 -16.90 19.02 -2.22
C SER A 218 -16.74 18.90 -3.74
N LEU A 219 -15.51 18.76 -4.25
CA LEU A 219 -15.21 18.71 -5.69
C LEU A 219 -16.09 17.72 -6.46
N ILE A 220 -16.18 16.46 -5.98
CA ILE A 220 -16.96 15.40 -6.64
C ILE A 220 -18.43 15.84 -6.78
N LYS A 221 -19.02 16.28 -5.67
CA LYS A 221 -20.42 16.72 -5.63
C LYS A 221 -20.68 17.86 -6.61
N HIS A 222 -19.82 18.88 -6.66
CA HIS A 222 -20.03 20.02 -7.56
C HIS A 222 -19.81 19.67 -9.03
N ILE A 223 -18.79 18.85 -9.34
CA ILE A 223 -18.59 18.32 -10.69
C ILE A 223 -19.84 17.57 -11.17
N LEU A 224 -20.39 16.67 -10.34
CA LEU A 224 -21.60 15.91 -10.69
C LEU A 224 -22.82 16.83 -10.88
N GLN A 225 -22.97 17.85 -10.05
CA GLN A 225 -24.06 18.83 -10.20
C GLN A 225 -23.98 19.60 -11.52
N ARG A 226 -22.77 20.00 -11.95
CA ARG A 226 -22.55 20.69 -13.22
C ARG A 226 -22.75 19.78 -14.43
N ILE A 227 -22.24 18.55 -14.37
CA ILE A 227 -22.45 17.55 -15.42
C ILE A 227 -23.94 17.27 -15.59
N ARG A 228 -24.68 17.11 -14.49
CA ARG A 228 -26.14 16.94 -14.52
C ARG A 228 -26.86 18.10 -15.20
N LYS A 229 -26.36 19.34 -15.08
CA LYS A 229 -26.88 20.54 -15.76
C LYS A 229 -26.48 20.63 -17.24
N GLY A 230 -25.68 19.70 -17.75
CA GLY A 230 -25.31 19.60 -19.16
C GLY A 230 -23.89 20.02 -19.49
N GLU A 231 -23.08 20.41 -18.50
CA GLU A 231 -21.67 20.69 -18.75
C GLU A 231 -20.88 19.41 -19.07
N THR A 232 -19.82 19.55 -19.87
CA THR A 232 -18.84 18.48 -20.07
C THR A 232 -17.99 18.30 -18.81
N PHE A 233 -17.52 17.08 -18.53
CA PHE A 233 -16.65 16.81 -17.38
C PHE A 233 -15.45 17.78 -17.29
N MET A 234 -14.74 18.02 -18.39
CA MET A 234 -13.54 18.89 -18.40
C MET A 234 -13.86 20.34 -18.04
N LYS A 235 -14.98 20.87 -18.54
CA LYS A 235 -15.46 22.21 -18.18
C LYS A 235 -15.83 22.28 -16.69
N SER A 236 -16.51 21.25 -16.18
CA SER A 236 -16.89 21.19 -14.76
C SER A 236 -15.67 21.06 -13.84
N LEU A 237 -14.69 20.23 -14.20
CA LEU A 237 -13.43 20.11 -13.46
C LEU A 237 -12.66 21.43 -13.46
N THR A 238 -12.51 22.08 -14.62
CA THR A 238 -11.82 23.38 -14.71
C THR A 238 -12.53 24.45 -13.88
N GLY A 239 -13.86 24.48 -13.91
CA GLY A 239 -14.67 25.43 -13.15
C GLY A 239 -14.62 25.22 -11.63
N GLU A 240 -14.43 23.98 -11.16
CA GLU A 240 -14.37 23.67 -9.72
C GLU A 240 -12.95 23.61 -9.15
N TYR A 241 -11.96 23.26 -9.98
CA TYR A 241 -10.56 23.20 -9.57
C TYR A 241 -9.81 24.52 -9.80
N GLY A 242 -10.28 25.35 -10.75
CA GLY A 242 -9.73 26.68 -11.04
C GLY A 242 -8.56 26.70 -12.03
N PHE A 243 -8.08 25.53 -12.48
CA PHE A 243 -7.00 25.41 -13.45
C PHE A 243 -7.40 24.57 -14.66
N VAL A 244 -6.83 24.91 -15.82
CA VAL A 244 -6.97 24.10 -17.03
C VAL A 244 -6.19 22.78 -16.89
N TRP A 245 -6.62 21.74 -17.61
CA TRP A 245 -6.03 20.39 -17.52
C TRP A 245 -4.50 20.35 -17.57
N LYS A 246 -3.88 21.10 -18.49
CA LYS A 246 -2.41 21.15 -18.61
C LYS A 246 -1.73 21.59 -17.32
N GLU A 247 -2.32 22.55 -16.61
CA GLU A 247 -1.79 23.06 -15.36
C GLU A 247 -2.08 22.11 -14.19
N ILE A 248 -3.25 21.47 -14.16
CA ILE A 248 -3.55 20.37 -13.23
C ILE A 248 -2.49 19.27 -13.37
N MET A 249 -2.17 18.89 -14.59
CA MET A 249 -1.20 17.83 -14.85
C MET A 249 0.22 18.21 -14.43
N ARG A 250 0.60 19.47 -14.60
CA ARG A 250 1.87 20.01 -14.10
C ARG A 250 1.94 19.92 -12.57
N GLN A 251 0.89 20.38 -11.88
CA GLN A 251 0.82 20.31 -10.41
C GLN A 251 0.77 18.87 -9.89
N TRP A 252 0.12 17.96 -10.62
CA TRP A 252 0.11 16.53 -10.29
C TRP A 252 1.51 15.92 -10.39
N LYS A 253 2.25 16.24 -11.46
CA LYS A 253 3.64 15.79 -11.60
C LYS A 253 4.51 16.31 -10.44
N ASP A 254 4.41 17.60 -10.13
CA ASP A 254 5.12 18.19 -8.99
C ASP A 254 4.74 17.47 -7.68
N HIS A 255 3.45 17.18 -7.48
CA HIS A 255 2.98 16.43 -6.31
C HIS A 255 3.61 15.03 -6.22
N LEU A 256 3.64 14.28 -7.33
CA LEU A 256 4.26 12.97 -7.41
C LEU A 256 5.74 13.01 -7.03
N ASP A 257 6.49 13.96 -7.60
CA ASP A 257 7.92 14.08 -7.39
C ASP A 257 8.27 14.37 -5.91
N HIS A 258 7.44 15.14 -5.21
CA HIS A 258 7.65 15.44 -3.78
C HIS A 258 7.16 14.32 -2.85
N HIS A 259 6.06 13.64 -3.20
CA HIS A 259 5.39 12.73 -2.26
C HIS A 259 5.75 11.26 -2.48
N TYR A 260 6.14 10.83 -3.68
CA TYR A 260 6.31 9.41 -4.02
C TYR A 260 7.75 9.02 -4.37
N SER A 261 8.69 9.97 -4.40
CA SER A 261 10.09 9.71 -4.78
C SER A 261 11.01 9.29 -3.64
N TRP A 262 10.61 9.47 -2.37
CA TRP A 262 11.53 9.33 -1.23
C TRP A 262 11.52 7.97 -0.53
N ILE A 263 10.45 7.17 -0.64
CA ILE A 263 10.33 5.88 0.07
C ILE A 263 11.37 4.85 -0.36
N PRO A 264 11.64 4.62 -1.66
CA PRO A 264 12.56 3.57 -2.06
C PRO A 264 14.01 3.89 -1.67
N LEU A 265 14.34 5.17 -1.46
CA LEU A 265 15.60 5.57 -0.85
C LEU A 265 15.72 5.02 0.58
N LEU A 266 14.67 5.10 1.40
CA LEU A 266 14.69 4.59 2.78
C LEU A 266 14.49 3.07 2.90
N SER A 267 13.75 2.47 1.95
CA SER A 267 13.41 1.04 1.96
C SER A 267 14.45 0.15 1.29
N SER A 268 15.46 0.70 0.63
CA SER A 268 16.54 -0.10 0.04
C SER A 268 17.42 -0.69 1.16
N SER A 269 17.76 -1.98 1.07
CA SER A 269 18.75 -2.59 1.99
C SER A 269 20.07 -1.81 2.00
N SER A 270 20.42 -1.17 0.88
CA SER A 270 21.57 -0.28 0.74
C SER A 270 21.53 0.94 1.66
N PHE A 271 20.35 1.47 1.98
CA PHE A 271 20.21 2.60 2.90
C PHE A 271 20.47 2.21 4.35
N LEU A 272 20.09 0.99 4.76
CA LEU A 272 20.48 0.43 6.06
C LEU A 272 22.00 0.28 6.16
N TRP A 273 22.65 -0.20 5.10
CA TRP A 273 24.12 -0.28 5.03
C TRP A 273 24.77 1.11 5.05
N LEU A 274 24.16 2.11 4.41
CA LEU A 274 24.63 3.49 4.43
C LEU A 274 24.52 4.12 5.83
N ILE A 275 23.40 3.94 6.53
CA ILE A 275 23.26 4.36 7.94
C ILE A 275 24.27 3.63 8.82
N ALA A 276 24.43 2.32 8.65
CA ALA A 276 25.41 1.54 9.41
C ALA A 276 26.83 2.06 9.16
N ALA A 277 27.19 2.36 7.91
CA ALA A 277 28.48 2.94 7.56
C ALA A 277 28.68 4.31 8.22
N PHE A 278 27.69 5.20 8.18
CA PHE A 278 27.76 6.49 8.87
C PHE A 278 27.86 6.34 10.39
N PHE A 279 27.15 5.38 10.97
CA PHE A 279 27.24 5.06 12.39
C PHE A 279 28.64 4.57 12.76
N PHE A 280 29.23 3.65 11.99
CA PHE A 280 30.60 3.18 12.21
C PHE A 280 31.63 4.30 12.05
N VAL A 281 31.49 5.15 11.03
CA VAL A 281 32.35 6.34 10.85
C VAL A 281 32.21 7.29 12.04
N PHE A 282 30.99 7.57 12.49
CA PHE A 282 30.74 8.41 13.66
C PHE A 282 31.37 7.84 14.94
N VAL A 283 31.19 6.55 15.21
CA VAL A 283 31.80 5.86 16.35
C VAL A 283 33.32 5.91 16.24
N TYR A 284 33.89 5.61 15.07
CA TYR A 284 35.32 5.67 14.80
C TYR A 284 35.90 7.07 15.07
N LEU A 285 35.25 8.12 14.54
CA LEU A 285 35.67 9.50 14.76
C LEU A 285 35.58 9.90 16.25
N ARG A 286 34.54 9.45 16.96
CA ARG A 286 34.37 9.70 18.40
C ARG A 286 35.45 9.01 19.23
N VAL A 287 35.77 7.75 18.93
CA VAL A 287 36.85 6.99 19.58
C VAL A 287 38.20 7.62 19.29
N ARG A 288 38.45 8.02 18.04
CA ARG A 288 39.70 8.68 17.63
C ARG A 288 39.91 10.01 18.35
N ARG A 289 38.85 10.81 18.53
CA ARG A 289 38.91 12.07 19.31
C ARG A 289 39.27 11.80 20.77
N ARG A 290 38.60 10.84 21.43
CA ARG A 290 38.90 10.45 22.82
C ARG A 290 40.32 9.92 23.00
N LYS A 291 40.81 9.11 22.07
CA LYS A 291 42.20 8.61 22.11
C LYS A 291 43.21 9.75 21.95
N LYS A 292 42.93 10.72 21.07
CA LYS A 292 43.78 11.91 20.91
C LYS A 292 43.81 12.77 22.17
N GLU A 293 42.67 12.94 22.83
CA GLU A 293 42.56 13.65 24.11
C GLU A 293 43.33 12.94 25.23
N GLN A 294 43.19 11.61 25.34
CA GLN A 294 43.93 10.80 26.33
C GLN A 294 45.44 10.81 26.11
N MET A 295 45.89 10.71 24.86
CA MET A 295 47.32 10.78 24.52
C MET A 295 47.88 12.19 24.78
N ALA A 296 47.11 13.25 24.52
CA ALA A 296 47.53 14.61 24.84
C ALA A 296 47.66 14.83 26.35
N THR A 297 46.78 14.25 27.17
CA THR A 297 46.91 14.29 28.65
C THR A 297 48.11 13.49 29.15
N LEU A 298 48.36 12.30 28.60
CA LEU A 298 49.54 11.49 28.95
C LEU A 298 50.86 12.15 28.52
N GLU A 299 50.88 12.81 27.37
CA GLU A 299 52.04 13.61 26.92
C GLU A 299 52.30 14.81 27.84
N ASP A 300 51.25 15.46 28.35
CA ASP A 300 51.35 16.59 29.31
C ASP A 300 51.82 16.11 30.71
N GLU A 301 51.39 14.92 31.14
CA GLU A 301 51.90 14.25 32.37
C GLU A 301 53.34 13.74 32.22
N LEU A 302 53.75 13.35 31.02
CA LEU A 302 55.11 12.87 30.72
C LEU A 302 56.09 14.00 30.37
N THR A 303 55.61 15.21 30.08
CA THR A 303 56.48 16.40 30.06
C THR A 303 56.86 16.76 31.49
N PRO A 304 58.14 16.62 31.89
CA PRO A 304 58.53 16.94 33.25
C PRO A 304 58.28 18.43 33.48
N THR A 305 57.42 18.76 34.45
CA THR A 305 57.45 20.07 35.10
C THR A 305 58.91 20.34 35.41
N LYS A 306 59.46 21.45 34.89
CA LYS A 306 60.79 21.92 35.30
C LYS A 306 60.70 22.25 36.79
N GLU A 307 60.83 21.24 37.64
CA GLU A 307 61.19 21.46 39.03
C GLU A 307 62.59 22.05 38.99
N THR A 308 62.65 23.33 39.38
CA THR A 308 63.88 24.06 39.65
C THR A 308 64.74 23.22 40.57
N PHE A 309 65.76 22.59 39.99
CA PHE A 309 66.83 21.95 40.73
C PHE A 309 67.61 23.05 41.43
N THR A 310 67.29 23.37 42.68
CA THR A 310 68.18 24.15 43.55
C THR A 310 69.35 23.24 43.91
N PRO A 311 70.58 23.53 43.46
CA PRO A 311 71.73 22.72 43.84
C PRO A 311 71.96 22.90 45.33
N TYR A 312 72.03 21.80 46.06
CA TYR A 312 72.56 21.78 47.41
C TYR A 312 74.04 22.19 47.35
N ILE A 313 74.37 23.38 47.88
CA ILE A 313 75.75 23.83 48.07
C ILE A 313 76.20 23.33 49.45
N PRO A 314 77.17 22.39 49.52
CA PRO A 314 77.79 22.05 50.80
C PRO A 314 78.74 23.19 51.19
N THR A 315 78.56 23.77 52.37
CA THR A 315 79.52 24.70 52.96
C THR A 315 80.80 23.94 53.33
N SER A 316 81.93 24.36 52.77
CA SER A 316 83.27 23.96 53.22
C SER A 316 84.12 25.20 53.51
N PRO A 317 85.14 25.06 54.38
CA PRO A 317 85.57 26.09 55.32
C PRO A 317 86.35 27.24 54.69
N GLN A 318 86.28 28.41 55.33
CA GLN A 318 87.15 29.54 55.08
C GLN A 318 88.62 29.15 55.28
N HIS A 319 89.51 29.48 54.33
CA HIS A 319 90.75 30.24 54.57
C HIS A 319 91.53 30.56 53.26
N PRO A 320 92.51 31.50 53.26
CA PRO A 320 92.43 32.77 52.54
C PRO A 320 93.42 32.91 51.36
N ASN A 321 93.24 33.93 50.52
CA ASN A 321 94.26 34.40 49.57
C ASN A 321 95.42 35.08 50.32
N GLY A 322 96.65 34.75 49.92
CA GLY A 322 97.88 35.11 50.63
C GLY A 322 98.52 36.43 50.23
N GLU A 323 99.60 36.74 50.96
CA GLU A 323 100.79 37.41 50.44
C GLU A 323 102.05 37.04 51.25
N SER A 324 103.12 36.70 50.50
CA SER A 324 104.55 36.84 50.79
C SER A 324 105.36 35.78 51.59
N ILE A 325 106.44 35.32 50.92
CA ILE A 325 107.85 35.13 51.37
C ILE A 325 108.39 33.70 51.71
N PHE A 326 109.34 33.28 50.84
CA PHE A 326 110.59 32.49 50.99
C PHE A 326 110.65 30.94 51.11
N ASP A 327 111.38 30.40 50.11
CA ASP A 327 112.47 29.40 50.06
C ASP A 327 112.34 27.85 50.17
N GLU A 328 113.10 27.24 49.24
CA GLU A 328 113.82 25.96 49.13
C GLU A 328 113.15 24.55 49.06
N ASP A 329 113.30 24.00 47.85
CA ASP A 329 113.99 22.74 47.46
C ASP A 329 113.27 21.37 47.35
N ARG A 330 113.57 20.77 46.18
CA ARG A 330 113.68 19.35 45.75
C ARG A 330 112.46 18.41 45.60
N SER A 331 112.24 18.12 44.30
CA SER A 331 112.49 16.81 43.66
C SER A 331 111.33 15.83 43.42
N THR A 332 111.01 15.71 42.12
CA THR A 332 110.79 14.45 41.34
C THR A 332 109.57 13.60 41.67
N LYS A 333 108.87 12.95 40.75
CA LYS A 333 108.96 12.76 39.29
C LYS A 333 107.67 12.04 38.91
N ASN A 334 107.10 12.40 37.75
CA ASN A 334 106.62 11.50 36.68
C ASN A 334 105.51 10.47 36.98
N VAL A 335 104.61 10.08 36.08
CA VAL A 335 104.34 10.35 34.65
C VAL A 335 103.04 9.57 34.34
N THR A 336 102.14 10.20 33.58
CA THR A 336 101.20 9.67 32.56
C THR A 336 100.55 8.28 32.78
N GLY A 337 99.27 8.06 32.52
CA GLY A 337 98.44 8.66 31.47
C GLY A 337 97.66 7.55 30.76
N SER A 338 96.34 7.75 30.68
CA SER A 338 95.52 7.55 29.47
C SER A 338 95.63 6.22 28.72
N SER A 339 94.53 5.46 28.71
CA SER A 339 93.61 5.34 27.57
C SER A 339 92.42 4.47 27.96
#